data_AF-A0A316RS29-F1
#
_entry.id   AF-A0A316RS29-F1
#
_cell.length_a   1.000
_cell.length_b   1.000
_cell.length_c   1.000
_cell.angle_alpha   90.00
_cell.angle_beta   90.00
_cell.angle_gamma   90.00
#
_symmetry.space_group_name_H-M   'P 1'
#
loop_
_entity.id
_entity.type
_entity.pdbx_description
1 polymer ?
#
loop_
_entity_poly.entity_id
_entity_poly.type
_entity_poly.pdbx_seq_one_letter_code
_entity_poly.pdbx_strand_id
1 'polypeptide(L)' 'MQAIEDFFGWLFGTRTGVVALVLGGIVLCLLIAVVMERKTKTMYFNHEKSDDDWSLFDDDDEDE' A
#
# COMPACT_ATOMS: atom_id res chain seq x y z
N MET A 1 5.25 -22.55 -27.50
CA MET A 1 5.46 -21.14 -27.91
C MET A 1 4.20 -20.55 -28.52
N GLN A 2 3.50 -21.27 -29.39
CA GLN A 2 2.25 -20.83 -30.02
C GLN A 2 1.16 -20.34 -29.03
N ALA A 3 0.93 -21.08 -27.93
CA ALA A 3 -0.04 -20.67 -26.92
C ALA A 3 0.28 -19.32 -26.21
N ILE A 4 1.56 -18.92 -26.16
CA ILE A 4 1.97 -17.63 -25.59
C ILE A 4 1.70 -16.52 -26.62
N GLU A 5 2.01 -16.74 -27.90
CA GLU A 5 1.68 -15.79 -28.97
C GLU A 5 0.18 -15.54 -29.08
N ASP A 6 -0.64 -16.60 -29.03
CA ASP A 6 -2.10 -16.49 -29.08
C ASP A 6 -2.64 -15.70 -27.87
N PHE A 7 -2.04 -15.90 -26.70
CA PHE A 7 -2.39 -15.16 -25.49
C PHE A 7 -2.05 -13.67 -25.60
N PHE A 8 -0.84 -13.32 -26.03
CA PHE A 8 -0.44 -11.92 -26.23
C PHE A 8 -1.25 -11.24 -27.34
N GLY A 9 -1.53 -11.95 -28.43
CA GLY A 9 -2.38 -11.48 -29.51
C GLY A 9 -3.80 -11.18 -29.03
N TRP A 10 -4.36 -12.03 -28.18
CA TRP A 10 -5.66 -11.76 -27.55
C TRP A 10 -5.61 -10.61 -26.54
N LEU A 11 -4.58 -10.58 -25.67
CA LEU A 11 -4.43 -9.61 -24.59
C LEU A 11 -4.32 -8.17 -25.10
N PHE A 12 -3.63 -7.95 -26.22
CA PHE A 12 -3.43 -6.62 -26.80
C PHE A 12 -4.26 -6.36 -28.06
N GLY A 13 -4.72 -7.38 -28.76
CA GLY A 13 -5.50 -7.25 -29.99
C GLY A 13 -7.01 -7.09 -29.77
N THR A 14 -7.52 -7.40 -28.58
CA THR A 14 -8.96 -7.31 -28.28
C THR A 14 -9.27 -6.28 -27.20
N ARG A 15 -10.40 -5.58 -27.34
CA ARG A 15 -10.88 -4.61 -26.34
C ARG A 15 -11.06 -5.28 -24.97
N THR A 16 -11.50 -6.53 -24.95
CA THR A 16 -11.69 -7.34 -23.75
C THR A 16 -10.37 -7.67 -23.06
N GLY A 17 -9.32 -8.01 -23.83
CA GLY A 17 -7.97 -8.24 -23.30
C GLY A 17 -7.38 -7.00 -22.64
N VAL A 18 -7.55 -5.83 -23.26
CA VAL A 18 -7.09 -4.55 -22.69
C VAL A 18 -7.82 -4.22 -21.38
N VAL A 19 -9.13 -4.43 -21.33
CA VAL A 19 -9.91 -4.24 -20.07
C VAL A 19 -9.42 -5.20 -18.98
N ALA A 20 -9.14 -6.45 -19.31
CA ALA A 20 -8.59 -7.41 -18.36
C ALA A 20 -7.20 -6.99 -17.84
N LEU A 21 -6.35 -6.41 -18.69
CA LEU A 21 -5.06 -5.86 -18.31
C LEU A 21 -5.20 -4.70 -17.32
N VAL A 22 -6.11 -3.76 -17.60
CA VAL A 22 -6.37 -2.60 -16.72
C VAL A 22 -6.91 -3.06 -15.36
N LEU A 23 -7.89 -3.97 -15.35
CA LEU A 23 -8.43 -4.52 -14.10
C LEU A 23 -7.36 -5.29 -13.32
N GLY A 24 -6.54 -6.09 -14.00
CA GLY A 24 -5.40 -6.79 -13.40
C GLY A 24 -4.40 -5.81 -12.77
N GLY A 25 -4.08 -4.71 -13.45
CA GLY A 25 -3.23 -3.65 -12.93
C GLY A 25 -3.81 -2.97 -11.69
N ILE A 26 -5.11 -2.67 -11.69
CA ILE A 26 -5.79 -2.08 -10.53
C ILE A 26 -5.72 -3.05 -9.33
N VAL A 27 -6.03 -4.33 -9.54
CA VAL A 27 -5.96 -5.34 -8.48
C VAL A 27 -4.54 -5.46 -7.94
N LEU A 28 -3.51 -5.42 -8.80
CA LEU A 28 -2.12 -5.44 -8.38
C LEU A 28 -1.76 -4.21 -7.53
N CYS A 29 -2.17 -3.01 -7.94
CA CYS A 29 -1.99 -1.80 -7.16
C CYS A 29 -2.67 -1.88 -5.79
N LEU A 30 -3.90 -2.42 -5.73
CA LEU A 30 -4.62 -2.63 -4.47
C LEU A 30 -3.91 -3.64 -3.56
N LEU A 31 -3.40 -4.74 -4.12
CA LEU A 31 -2.61 -5.71 -3.37
C LEU A 31 -1.36 -5.09 -2.76
N ILE A 32 -0.63 -4.28 -3.54
CA ILE A 32 0.56 -3.56 -3.05
C ILE A 32 0.16 -2.58 -1.93
N ALA A 33 -0.94 -1.82 -2.12
CA ALA A 33 -1.44 -0.91 -1.11
C ALA A 33 -1.78 -1.63 0.21
N VAL A 34 -2.48 -2.77 0.14
CA VAL A 34 -2.81 -3.58 1.33
C VAL A 34 -1.56 -4.13 2.02
N VAL A 35 -0.57 -4.58 1.25
CA VAL A 35 0.71 -5.07 1.82
C VAL A 35 1.45 -3.93 2.52
N MET A 36 1.49 -2.74 1.91
CA MET A 36 2.08 -1.55 2.54
C MET A 36 1.31 -1.17 3.81
N GLU A 37 -0.01 -1.15 3.77
CA GLU A 37 -0.86 -0.85 4.93
C GLU A 37 -0.60 -1.83 6.09
N ARG A 38 -0.54 -3.13 5.79
CA ARG A 38 -0.21 -4.17 6.77
C ARG A 38 1.17 -3.94 7.39
N LYS A 39 2.17 -3.60 6.57
CA LYS A 39 3.55 -3.36 7.03
C LYS A 39 3.65 -2.10 7.89
N THR A 40 2.95 -1.03 7.51
CA THR A 40 2.89 0.22 8.27
C THR A 40 2.24 0.01 9.64
N LYS A 41 1.17 -0.80 9.71
CA LYS A 41 0.50 -1.11 10.99
C LYS A 41 1.41 -1.85 12.00
N THR A 42 2.37 -2.62 11.51
CA THR A 42 3.35 -3.31 12.36
C THR A 42 4.53 -2.40 12.75
N MET A 43 4.99 -1.55 11.83
CA MET A 43 6.13 -0.64 12.06
C MET A 43 5.76 0.55 12.94
N TYR A 44 4.56 1.09 12.79
CA TYR A 44 4.00 2.14 13.63
C TYR A 44 2.97 1.53 14.57
N PHE A 45 3.39 0.49 15.31
CA PHE A 45 2.67 0.12 16.51
C PHE A 45 2.62 1.38 17.38
N ASN A 46 1.40 1.81 17.70
CA ASN A 46 1.14 2.97 18.54
C ASN A 46 1.80 2.69 19.90
N HIS A 47 3.06 3.09 20.07
CA HIS A 47 3.71 3.03 21.37
C HIS A 47 2.85 3.88 22.31
N GLU A 48 2.47 3.30 23.46
CA GLU A 48 1.96 4.10 24.56
C GLU A 48 3.01 5.18 24.85
N LYS A 49 2.58 6.44 24.98
CA LYS A 49 3.47 7.54 25.32
C LYS A 49 4.28 7.12 26.55
N SER A 50 5.60 7.08 26.41
CA SER A 50 6.51 6.87 27.52
C SER A 50 6.64 8.19 28.28
N ASP A 51 6.90 8.15 29.58
CA ASP A 51 7.05 9.37 30.41
C ASP A 51 8.22 10.28 29.96
N ASP A 52 9.12 9.79 29.09
CA ASP A 52 10.23 10.54 28.47
C ASP A 52 9.88 11.16 27.09
N ASP A 53 8.62 11.06 26.63
CA ASP A 53 8.21 11.51 25.30
C ASP A 53 7.94 13.03 25.31
N TRP A 54 8.81 13.80 24.66
CA TRP A 54 8.79 15.28 24.67
C TRP A 54 7.41 15.85 24.31
N SER A 55 6.83 16.60 25.26
CA SER A 55 5.49 17.16 25.21
C SER A 55 5.60 18.69 25.11
N LEU A 56 5.07 19.28 24.03
CA LEU A 56 5.06 20.74 23.78
C LEU A 56 4.28 21.55 24.84
N PHE A 57 3.59 20.87 25.76
CA PHE A 57 2.81 21.46 26.84
C PHE A 57 3.28 21.03 28.24
N ASP A 58 4.39 20.29 28.37
CA ASP A 58 4.95 19.87 29.68
C ASP A 58 6.01 20.83 30.23
N ASP A 59 6.57 21.70 29.39
CA ASP A 59 7.71 22.56 29.76
C ASP A 59 7.26 23.97 30.22
N ASP A 60 6.04 24.09 30.76
CA ASP A 60 5.49 25.37 31.26
C ASP A 60 4.79 25.23 32.64
N ASP A 61 5.17 24.23 33.44
CA ASP A 61 4.78 24.08 34.86
C ASP A 61 6.03 23.95 35.79
N GLU A 62 7.10 24.71 35.54
CA GLU A 62 8.12 25.03 36.57
C GLU A 62 7.75 26.37 37.27
N ASP A 63 6.62 26.38 37.97
CA ASP A 63 6.33 27.33 39.04
C ASP A 63 6.87 26.77 40.38
N GLU A 64 8.17 26.96 40.67
CA GLU A 64 8.73 27.28 42.00
C GLU A 64 10.14 27.87 41.96
#